data_AF-A0A932D9K2-F1
#
_entry.id   AF-A0A932D9K2-F1
#
_cell.length_a   1.000
_cell.length_b   1.000
_cell.length_c   1.000
_cell.angle_alpha   90.00
_cell.angle_beta   90.00
_cell.angle_gamma   90.00
#
_symmetry.space_group_name_H-M   'P 1'
#
loop_
_entity.id
_entity.type
_entity.pdbx_description
1 polymer ?
#
loop_
_entity_poly.entity_id
_entity_poly.type
_entity_poly.pdbx_seq_one_letter_code
_entity_poly.pdbx_strand_id
1 'polypeptide(L)'
;MTAALQGFLTPAETETIHRRLTRVAFLIEPVNDEVTSTKYDVRWSVRLAAADPRGATFDECLAIHESLSTKLVALLADEHFRGELRLLLAWGRSPHEFPTDYASKTAVPIHTVGNLRLYRDATHLRLLGIRRALLDPKLNPDGQLFEDIFDKVRVKSYLTDRAQKGAYQTNREKRWEAHPQSPQFALRRDCFSVELELIDQLFRFQAFPPGIIRYLQTAALLGEPGKVARCPVTLDPLDFELLAQEAADPTHGKAAYQVGHMNPLKAGAGAEFRHHRANISWITADGNRIQGHLTLKETRQLLLRISANYDALLKAGEISPP
;
A
#
# COMPACT_ATOMS: atom_id res chain seq x y z
N MET A 1 -20.49 -18.87 16.15
CA MET A 1 -19.15 -18.29 15.92
C MET A 1 -18.46 -17.84 17.20
N THR A 2 -19.04 -16.93 17.99
CA THR A 2 -18.39 -16.35 19.18
C THR A 2 -17.85 -17.40 20.16
N ALA A 3 -18.67 -18.40 20.53
CA ALA A 3 -18.21 -19.49 21.40
C ALA A 3 -17.05 -20.30 20.81
N ALA A 4 -17.03 -20.49 19.48
CA ALA A 4 -15.94 -21.19 18.79
C ALA A 4 -14.65 -20.35 18.75
N LEU A 5 -14.76 -19.02 18.57
CA LEU A 5 -13.61 -18.10 18.60
C LEU A 5 -13.03 -17.99 20.01
N GLN A 6 -13.88 -17.91 21.04
CA GLN A 6 -13.48 -17.82 22.45
C GLN A 6 -12.75 -19.08 22.96
N GLY A 7 -12.87 -20.21 22.26
CA GLY A 7 -12.05 -21.39 22.54
C GLY A 7 -10.56 -21.20 22.19
N PHE A 8 -10.23 -20.22 21.34
CA PHE A 8 -8.86 -20.00 20.85
C PHE A 8 -8.31 -18.59 21.13
N LEU A 9 -9.20 -17.62 21.35
CA LEU A 9 -8.89 -16.19 21.39
C LEU A 9 -9.51 -15.53 22.62
N THR A 10 -8.89 -14.44 23.06
CA THR A 10 -9.45 -13.59 24.11
C THR A 10 -10.76 -12.92 23.67
N PRO A 11 -11.59 -12.44 24.62
CA PRO A 11 -12.80 -11.68 24.27
C PRO A 11 -12.52 -10.45 23.40
N ALA A 12 -11.44 -9.70 23.66
CA ALA A 12 -11.08 -8.50 22.90
C ALA A 12 -10.61 -8.82 21.46
N GLU A 13 -9.83 -9.89 21.28
CA GLU A 13 -9.45 -10.39 19.95
C GLU A 13 -10.69 -10.84 19.18
N THR A 14 -11.60 -11.57 19.84
CA THR A 14 -12.86 -12.04 19.28
C THR A 14 -13.72 -10.87 18.78
N GLU A 15 -13.94 -9.86 19.63
CA GLU A 15 -14.69 -8.65 19.27
C GLU A 15 -14.06 -7.92 18.06
N THR A 16 -12.74 -7.81 18.04
CA THR A 16 -12.01 -7.16 16.95
C THR A 16 -12.17 -7.93 15.64
N ILE A 17 -12.12 -9.25 15.65
CA ILE A 17 -12.38 -10.10 14.48
C ILE A 17 -13.81 -9.94 13.98
N HIS A 18 -14.79 -9.96 14.88
CA HIS A 18 -16.19 -9.72 14.52
C HIS A 18 -16.35 -8.39 13.78
N ARG A 19 -15.82 -7.29 14.34
CA ARG A 19 -15.86 -5.98 13.69
C ARG A 19 -15.21 -5.99 12.31
N ARG A 20 -14.06 -6.64 12.16
CA ARG A 20 -13.32 -6.73 10.89
C ARG A 20 -14.06 -7.56 9.85
N LEU A 21 -14.64 -8.71 10.22
CA LEU A 21 -15.46 -9.53 9.34
C LEU A 21 -16.73 -8.78 8.91
N THR A 22 -17.42 -8.12 9.83
CA THR A 22 -18.60 -7.30 9.51
C THR A 22 -18.24 -6.18 8.55
N ARG A 23 -17.13 -5.47 8.78
CA ARG A 23 -16.66 -4.40 7.89
C ARG A 23 -16.37 -4.90 6.48
N VAL A 24 -15.75 -6.08 6.37
CA VAL A 24 -15.41 -6.69 5.08
C VAL A 24 -16.67 -7.12 4.33
N ALA A 25 -17.61 -7.78 5.01
CA ALA A 25 -18.78 -8.37 4.37
C ALA A 25 -19.91 -7.38 4.06
N PHE A 26 -20.21 -6.45 4.97
CA PHE A 26 -21.41 -5.62 4.85
C PHE A 26 -21.13 -4.19 4.40
N LEU A 27 -19.91 -3.70 4.62
CA LEU A 27 -19.59 -2.29 4.48
C LEU A 27 -18.65 -2.02 3.30
N ILE A 28 -18.71 -0.79 2.82
CA ILE A 28 -17.88 -0.22 1.78
C ILE A 28 -17.55 1.24 2.10
N GLU A 29 -16.42 1.69 1.62
CA GLU A 29 -15.94 3.07 1.66
C GLU A 29 -15.99 3.64 0.23
N PRO A 30 -17.17 4.07 -0.23
CA PRO A 30 -17.28 4.71 -1.54
C PRO A 30 -16.58 6.07 -1.51
N VAL A 31 -16.27 6.59 -2.70
CA VAL A 31 -15.69 7.92 -2.87
C VAL A 31 -16.55 8.94 -2.13
N ASN A 32 -15.91 9.85 -1.40
CA ASN A 32 -16.61 10.96 -0.78
C ASN A 32 -16.79 12.08 -1.80
N ASP A 33 -18.05 12.34 -2.18
CA ASP A 33 -18.43 13.39 -3.13
C ASP A 33 -18.20 14.79 -2.53
N GLU A 34 -18.20 14.87 -1.19
CA GLU A 34 -17.83 16.06 -0.43
C GLU A 34 -16.41 15.91 0.15
N VAL A 35 -15.65 17.01 0.32
CA VAL A 35 -14.33 16.96 0.98
C VAL A 35 -14.51 16.89 2.50
N THR A 36 -15.16 15.84 2.98
CA THR A 36 -15.39 15.56 4.42
C THR A 36 -14.75 14.24 4.83
N SER A 37 -14.71 13.92 6.12
CA SER A 37 -14.16 12.64 6.59
C SER A 37 -14.91 11.45 5.98
N THR A 38 -14.14 10.40 5.68
CA THR A 38 -14.62 9.16 5.07
C THR A 38 -15.83 8.58 5.82
N LYS A 39 -16.92 8.30 5.10
CA LYS A 39 -18.10 7.61 5.66
C LYS A 39 -18.21 6.21 5.08
N TYR A 40 -18.35 5.23 5.95
CA TYR A 40 -18.76 3.89 5.56
C TYR A 40 -20.21 3.91 5.11
N ASP A 41 -20.53 3.04 4.17
CA ASP A 41 -21.88 2.74 3.75
C ASP A 41 -22.07 1.23 3.63
N VAL A 42 -23.30 0.77 3.47
CA VAL A 42 -23.63 -0.64 3.22
C VAL A 42 -23.50 -0.99 1.75
N ARG A 43 -23.23 -2.26 1.45
CA ARG A 43 -23.06 -2.77 0.07
C ARG A 43 -24.31 -2.68 -0.80
N TRP A 44 -25.50 -2.52 -0.19
CA TRP A 44 -26.77 -2.30 -0.88
C TRP A 44 -27.21 -0.83 -0.84
N SER A 45 -26.30 0.09 -0.58
CA SER A 45 -26.60 1.52 -0.56
C SER A 45 -27.01 2.03 -1.93
N VAL A 46 -27.97 2.96 -1.96
CA VAL A 46 -28.39 3.69 -3.17
C VAL A 46 -27.27 4.55 -3.77
N ARG A 47 -26.20 4.82 -3.03
CA ARG A 47 -25.00 5.51 -3.54
C ARG A 47 -24.23 4.68 -4.56
N LEU A 48 -24.38 3.36 -4.51
CA LEU A 48 -23.87 2.47 -5.55
C LEU A 48 -24.97 2.34 -6.60
N ALA A 49 -24.68 2.75 -7.83
CA ALA A 49 -25.62 2.57 -8.94
C ALA A 49 -26.00 1.09 -9.07
N ALA A 50 -27.21 0.79 -9.57
CA ALA A 50 -27.70 -0.59 -9.64
C ALA A 50 -26.77 -1.58 -10.39
N ALA A 51 -25.93 -1.06 -11.30
CA ALA A 51 -24.95 -1.83 -12.05
C ALA A 51 -23.51 -1.74 -11.50
N ASP A 52 -23.28 -1.07 -10.36
CA ASP A 52 -21.95 -0.96 -9.76
C ASP A 52 -21.49 -2.34 -9.29
N PRO A 53 -20.35 -2.86 -9.81
CA PRO A 53 -19.89 -4.22 -9.52
C PRO A 53 -19.52 -4.43 -8.04
N ARG A 54 -19.37 -3.36 -7.26
CA ARG A 54 -19.03 -3.41 -5.82
C ARG A 54 -20.24 -3.59 -4.92
N GLY A 55 -21.45 -3.39 -5.46
CA GLY A 55 -22.70 -3.57 -4.74
C GLY A 55 -23.02 -5.04 -4.49
N ALA A 56 -23.74 -5.30 -3.41
CA ALA A 56 -24.23 -6.63 -3.06
C ALA A 56 -25.49 -6.51 -2.20
N THR A 57 -26.38 -7.51 -2.28
CA THR A 57 -27.57 -7.58 -1.42
C THR A 57 -27.18 -7.94 0.01
N PHE A 58 -28.09 -7.67 0.96
CA PHE A 58 -27.89 -8.11 2.35
C PHE A 58 -27.64 -9.63 2.45
N ASP A 59 -28.42 -10.44 1.72
CA ASP A 59 -28.29 -11.89 1.73
C ASP A 59 -26.94 -12.38 1.20
N GLU A 60 -26.42 -11.75 0.13
CA GLU A 60 -25.08 -12.06 -0.38
C GLU A 60 -24.01 -11.67 0.66
N CYS A 61 -24.13 -10.50 1.30
CA CYS A 61 -23.22 -10.08 2.36
C CYS A 61 -23.27 -11.02 3.58
N LEU A 62 -24.46 -11.51 3.96
CA LEU A 62 -24.62 -12.49 5.03
C LEU A 62 -23.95 -13.82 4.65
N ALA A 63 -24.17 -14.31 3.44
CA ALA A 63 -23.52 -15.53 2.94
C ALA A 63 -21.98 -15.39 2.89
N ILE A 64 -21.47 -14.22 2.51
CA ILE A 64 -20.03 -13.89 2.58
C ILE A 64 -19.53 -13.97 4.01
N HIS A 65 -20.23 -13.33 4.95
CA HIS A 65 -19.85 -13.33 6.36
C HIS A 65 -19.80 -14.76 6.90
N GLU A 66 -20.86 -15.56 6.71
CA GLU A 66 -20.93 -16.96 7.14
C GLU A 66 -19.83 -17.83 6.52
N SER A 67 -19.55 -17.65 5.23
CA SER A 67 -18.48 -18.36 4.53
C SER A 67 -17.11 -18.05 5.12
N LEU A 68 -16.81 -16.76 5.34
CA LEU A 68 -15.53 -16.33 5.93
C LEU A 68 -15.41 -16.78 7.39
N SER A 69 -16.47 -16.65 8.18
CA SER A 69 -16.55 -17.11 9.57
C SER A 69 -16.25 -18.60 9.69
N THR A 70 -16.87 -19.42 8.83
CA THR A 70 -16.69 -20.87 8.83
C THR A 70 -15.25 -21.24 8.49
N LYS A 71 -14.69 -20.63 7.44
CA LYS A 71 -13.28 -20.83 7.04
C LYS A 71 -12.31 -20.38 8.13
N LEU A 72 -12.60 -19.26 8.81
CA LEU A 72 -11.76 -18.75 9.89
C LEU A 72 -11.74 -19.71 11.09
N VAL A 73 -12.91 -20.20 11.53
CA VAL A 73 -13.00 -21.16 12.64
C VAL A 73 -12.24 -22.44 12.30
N ALA A 74 -12.35 -22.94 11.07
CA ALA A 74 -11.59 -24.11 10.63
C ALA A 74 -10.07 -23.87 10.70
N LEU A 75 -9.61 -22.68 10.26
CA LEU A 75 -8.18 -22.32 10.30
C LEU A 75 -7.67 -22.10 11.73
N LEU A 76 -8.51 -21.70 12.68
CA LEU A 76 -8.09 -21.51 14.07
C LEU A 76 -7.68 -22.79 14.79
N ALA A 77 -7.99 -23.97 14.24
CA ALA A 77 -7.45 -25.23 14.73
C ALA A 77 -5.92 -25.30 14.56
N ASP A 78 -5.36 -24.64 13.53
CA ASP A 78 -3.92 -24.54 13.28
C ASP A 78 -3.27 -23.51 14.24
N GLU A 79 -2.34 -23.97 15.08
CA GLU A 79 -1.60 -23.11 16.01
C GLU A 79 -0.78 -22.05 15.32
N HIS A 80 -0.19 -22.37 14.17
CA HIS A 80 0.60 -21.43 13.40
C HIS A 80 -0.29 -20.28 12.93
N PHE A 81 -1.48 -20.59 12.41
CA PHE A 81 -2.46 -19.58 12.00
C PHE A 81 -2.94 -18.72 13.18
N ARG A 82 -3.09 -19.27 14.39
CA ARG A 82 -3.39 -18.46 15.58
C ARG A 82 -2.28 -17.44 15.84
N GLY A 83 -1.02 -17.82 15.69
CA GLY A 83 0.13 -16.91 15.79
C GLY A 83 0.10 -15.80 14.72
N GLU A 84 -0.12 -16.18 13.46
CA GLU A 84 -0.28 -15.25 12.33
C GLU A 84 -1.39 -14.22 12.58
N LEU A 85 -2.55 -14.68 13.04
CA LEU A 85 -3.70 -13.83 13.31
C LEU A 85 -3.43 -12.85 14.46
N ARG A 86 -2.79 -13.30 15.54
CA ARG A 86 -2.40 -12.41 16.65
C ARG A 86 -1.41 -11.33 16.20
N LEU A 87 -0.45 -11.71 15.34
CA LEU A 87 0.47 -10.74 14.76
C LEU A 87 -0.28 -9.69 13.93
N LEU A 88 -1.26 -10.09 13.13
CA LEU A 88 -2.11 -9.17 12.35
C LEU A 88 -3.01 -8.29 13.23
N LEU A 89 -3.52 -8.83 14.34
CA LEU A 89 -4.36 -8.06 15.27
C LEU A 89 -3.54 -6.96 15.95
N ALA A 90 -2.29 -7.25 16.32
CA ALA A 90 -1.37 -6.32 16.98
C ALA A 90 -0.71 -5.32 16.02
N TRP A 91 -0.36 -5.72 14.79
CA TRP A 91 0.49 -4.95 13.88
C TRP A 91 -0.15 -4.61 12.53
N GLY A 92 -1.47 -4.79 12.41
CA GLY A 92 -2.23 -4.27 11.27
C GLY A 92 -2.27 -2.73 11.28
N ARG A 93 -2.01 -2.09 10.13
CA ARG A 93 -1.90 -0.61 10.01
C ARG A 93 -3.13 0.02 9.37
N SER A 94 -3.91 -0.73 8.58
CA SER A 94 -5.20 -0.22 8.13
C SER A 94 -6.24 -0.39 9.24
N PRO A 95 -7.08 0.62 9.52
CA PRO A 95 -8.31 0.40 10.26
C PRO A 95 -9.05 -0.78 9.63
N HIS A 96 -9.32 -1.80 10.42
CA HIS A 96 -9.94 -3.06 10.00
C HIS A 96 -9.12 -3.94 9.03
N GLU A 97 -7.79 -3.82 9.01
CA GLU A 97 -6.93 -4.76 8.28
C GLU A 97 -7.27 -6.20 8.68
N PHE A 98 -7.58 -7.04 7.70
CA PHE A 98 -7.96 -8.42 7.90
C PHE A 98 -7.40 -9.25 6.74
N PRO A 99 -7.07 -10.53 6.93
CA PRO A 99 -6.45 -11.37 5.90
C PRO A 99 -7.53 -11.82 4.91
N THR A 100 -8.21 -10.86 4.29
CA THR A 100 -9.19 -11.05 3.23
C THR A 100 -8.80 -10.26 2.00
N ASP A 101 -9.10 -10.82 0.83
CA ASP A 101 -8.89 -10.13 -0.44
C ASP A 101 -9.85 -10.70 -1.50
N TYR A 102 -9.98 -9.98 -2.61
CA TYR A 102 -10.66 -10.49 -3.79
C TYR A 102 -9.75 -11.44 -4.58
N ALA A 103 -10.29 -12.56 -5.03
CA ALA A 103 -9.57 -13.52 -5.86
C ALA A 103 -9.25 -12.93 -7.24
N SER A 104 -10.25 -12.29 -7.86
CA SER A 104 -10.14 -11.63 -9.15
C SER A 104 -10.73 -10.22 -9.13
N LYS A 105 -10.03 -9.28 -9.76
CA LYS A 105 -10.53 -7.93 -10.01
C LYS A 105 -11.55 -7.85 -11.15
N THR A 106 -11.64 -8.89 -11.98
CA THR A 106 -12.51 -8.93 -13.17
C THR A 106 -13.82 -9.66 -12.91
N ALA A 107 -14.04 -10.17 -11.69
CA ALA A 107 -15.32 -10.74 -11.31
C ALA A 107 -16.39 -9.63 -11.29
N VAL A 108 -17.56 -9.93 -11.84
CA VAL A 108 -18.71 -9.01 -11.88
C VAL A 108 -19.96 -9.79 -11.45
N PRO A 109 -20.58 -9.45 -10.30
CA PRO A 109 -20.11 -8.51 -9.29
C PRO A 109 -18.79 -8.97 -8.61
N ILE A 110 -18.00 -8.01 -8.11
CA ILE A 110 -16.71 -8.31 -7.45
C ILE A 110 -16.93 -8.78 -6.00
N HIS A 111 -18.00 -8.34 -5.35
CA HIS A 111 -18.29 -8.62 -3.95
C HIS A 111 -19.23 -9.81 -3.80
N THR A 112 -18.67 -11.02 -3.91
CA THR A 112 -19.42 -12.29 -3.81
C THR A 112 -18.71 -13.33 -2.96
N VAL A 113 -19.45 -14.35 -2.50
CA VAL A 113 -18.90 -15.52 -1.80
C VAL A 113 -17.79 -16.20 -2.61
N GLY A 114 -17.94 -16.28 -3.93
CA GLY A 114 -16.98 -16.92 -4.83
C GLY A 114 -15.70 -16.13 -5.04
N ASN A 115 -15.76 -14.81 -4.89
CA ASN A 115 -14.64 -13.92 -5.15
C ASN A 115 -13.93 -13.41 -3.90
N LEU A 116 -14.51 -13.54 -2.70
CA LEU A 116 -13.87 -13.11 -1.46
C LEU A 116 -13.26 -14.31 -0.70
N ARG A 117 -12.00 -14.18 -0.26
CA ARG A 117 -11.27 -15.28 0.38
C ARG A 117 -10.49 -14.81 1.59
N LEU A 118 -10.26 -15.73 2.53
CA LEU A 118 -9.17 -15.58 3.50
C LEU A 118 -7.85 -15.84 2.77
N TYR A 119 -6.87 -14.98 3.00
CA TYR A 119 -5.58 -14.99 2.31
C TYR A 119 -4.46 -15.19 3.34
N ARG A 120 -3.71 -16.29 3.22
CA ARG A 120 -2.49 -16.55 3.98
C ARG A 120 -1.31 -16.35 3.05
N ASP A 121 -0.48 -15.37 3.35
CA ASP A 121 0.53 -14.92 2.41
C ASP A 121 1.81 -14.53 3.13
N ALA A 122 2.91 -15.17 2.71
CA ALA A 122 4.21 -14.99 3.33
C ALA A 122 4.71 -13.54 3.22
N THR A 123 4.31 -12.81 2.17
CA THR A 123 4.68 -11.39 1.99
C THR A 123 3.97 -10.54 3.05
N HIS A 124 2.67 -10.76 3.29
CA HIS A 124 1.94 -10.08 4.35
C HIS A 124 2.46 -10.42 5.75
N LEU A 125 2.75 -11.70 6.03
CA LEU A 125 3.30 -12.11 7.32
C LEU A 125 4.69 -11.51 7.57
N ARG A 126 5.55 -11.48 6.55
CA ARG A 126 6.85 -10.80 6.63
C ARG A 126 6.69 -9.30 6.91
N LEU A 127 5.76 -8.64 6.22
CA LEU A 127 5.44 -7.24 6.46
C LEU A 127 4.99 -6.98 7.91
N LEU A 128 4.12 -7.83 8.47
CA LEU A 128 3.70 -7.73 9.86
C LEU A 128 4.87 -7.94 10.84
N GLY A 129 5.78 -8.87 10.54
CA GLY A 129 7.00 -9.08 11.31
C GLY A 129 7.91 -7.85 11.31
N ILE A 130 8.08 -7.20 10.15
CA ILE A 130 8.85 -5.96 10.02
C ILE A 130 8.20 -4.82 10.78
N ARG A 131 6.88 -4.66 10.70
CA ARG A 131 6.15 -3.66 11.49
C ARG A 131 6.38 -3.85 12.98
N ARG A 132 6.27 -5.08 13.48
CA ARG A 132 6.62 -5.39 14.87
C ARG A 132 8.05 -5.00 15.20
N ALA A 133 9.01 -5.40 14.36
CA ALA A 133 10.43 -5.12 14.58
C ALA A 133 10.74 -3.63 14.68
N LEU A 134 10.09 -2.81 13.84
CA LEU A 134 10.39 -1.39 13.71
C LEU A 134 9.54 -0.50 14.61
N LEU A 135 8.32 -0.92 14.95
CA LEU A 135 7.34 -0.07 15.65
C LEU A 135 7.13 -0.47 17.12
N ASP A 136 7.51 -1.70 17.53
CA ASP A 136 7.43 -2.10 18.93
C ASP A 136 8.49 -1.35 19.75
N PRO A 137 8.13 -0.45 20.69
CA PRO A 137 9.10 0.28 21.49
C PRO A 137 9.96 -0.64 22.37
N LYS A 138 9.53 -1.90 22.59
CA LYS A 138 10.34 -2.90 23.29
C LYS A 138 11.46 -3.48 22.42
N LEU A 139 11.33 -3.40 21.10
CA LEU A 139 12.30 -3.95 20.13
C LEU A 139 13.12 -2.84 19.47
N ASN A 140 12.52 -1.67 19.24
CA ASN A 140 13.15 -0.54 18.58
C ASN A 140 12.81 0.77 19.32
N PRO A 141 13.79 1.43 19.98
CA PRO A 141 13.55 2.71 20.64
C PRO A 141 13.16 3.82 19.64
N ASP A 142 13.52 3.70 18.37
CA ASP A 142 13.21 4.67 17.32
C ASP A 142 11.82 4.44 16.69
N GLY A 143 10.91 3.72 17.38
CA GLY A 143 9.60 3.33 16.84
C GLY A 143 8.77 4.51 16.31
N GLN A 144 8.84 5.67 16.97
CA GLN A 144 8.10 6.87 16.54
C GLN A 144 8.59 7.40 15.18
N LEU A 145 9.90 7.37 14.94
CA LEU A 145 10.46 7.76 13.64
C LEU A 145 9.91 6.88 12.51
N PHE A 146 9.86 5.56 12.74
CA PHE A 146 9.32 4.63 11.76
C PHE A 146 7.80 4.76 11.59
N GLU A 147 7.07 5.11 12.65
CA GLU A 147 5.64 5.44 12.55
C GLU A 147 5.39 6.59 11.55
N ASP A 148 6.17 7.67 11.65
CA ASP A 148 6.04 8.85 10.79
C ASP A 148 6.40 8.52 9.32
N ILE A 149 7.48 7.76 9.11
CA ILE A 149 7.87 7.27 7.78
C ILE A 149 6.77 6.35 7.21
N PHE A 150 6.23 5.45 8.03
CA PHE A 150 5.24 4.47 7.60
C PHE A 150 3.91 5.12 7.27
N ASP A 151 3.58 6.26 7.85
CA ASP A 151 2.39 7.01 7.47
C ASP A 151 2.45 7.51 6.02
N LYS A 152 3.62 7.99 5.57
CA LYS A 152 3.85 8.35 4.16
C LYS A 152 3.68 7.13 3.24
N VAL A 153 4.27 5.99 3.63
CA VAL A 153 4.17 4.72 2.87
C VAL A 153 2.71 4.24 2.82
N ARG A 154 2.00 4.26 3.94
CA ARG A 154 0.61 3.83 4.07
C ARG A 154 -0.32 4.61 3.15
N VAL A 155 -0.20 5.93 3.11
CA VAL A 155 -1.04 6.78 2.25
C VAL A 155 -0.88 6.37 0.78
N LYS A 156 0.35 6.13 0.32
CA LYS A 156 0.58 5.79 -1.09
C LYS A 156 0.25 4.34 -1.43
N SER A 157 0.48 3.43 -0.51
CA SER A 157 0.20 2.00 -0.68
C SER A 157 -1.31 1.73 -0.67
N TYR A 158 -2.07 2.38 0.20
CA TYR A 158 -3.46 1.96 0.47
C TYR A 158 -4.53 2.88 -0.07
N LEU A 159 -4.23 4.17 -0.20
CA LEU A 159 -5.23 5.15 -0.59
C LEU A 159 -5.06 5.48 -2.07
N THR A 160 -6.18 5.71 -2.74
CA THR A 160 -6.17 6.27 -4.10
C THR A 160 -5.57 7.67 -4.10
N ASP A 161 -5.03 8.11 -5.24
CA ASP A 161 -4.77 9.55 -5.41
C ASP A 161 -6.09 10.31 -5.62
N ARG A 162 -6.06 11.62 -5.41
CA ARG A 162 -7.23 12.47 -5.68
C ARG A 162 -7.40 12.65 -7.18
N ALA A 163 -8.55 12.23 -7.72
CA ALA A 163 -8.96 12.42 -9.09
C ALA A 163 -10.40 12.94 -9.13
N GLN A 164 -10.58 14.23 -9.35
CA GLN A 164 -11.90 14.88 -9.44
C GLN A 164 -12.50 14.84 -10.86
N LYS A 165 -11.76 14.34 -11.85
CA LYS A 165 -12.17 14.29 -13.27
C LYS A 165 -12.01 12.88 -13.83
N GLY A 166 -12.89 12.50 -14.75
CA GLY A 166 -12.92 11.20 -15.42
C GLY A 166 -14.07 10.30 -14.93
N ALA A 167 -14.22 9.13 -15.55
CA ALA A 167 -15.31 8.18 -15.29
C ALA A 167 -15.25 7.53 -13.90
N TYR A 168 -14.06 7.48 -13.29
CA TYR A 168 -13.84 6.92 -11.96
C TYR A 168 -13.14 7.94 -11.09
N GLN A 169 -13.92 8.85 -10.50
CA GLN A 169 -13.42 9.79 -9.52
C GLN A 169 -12.90 9.04 -8.29
N THR A 170 -11.91 9.61 -7.62
CA THR A 170 -11.30 9.04 -6.42
C THR A 170 -10.88 10.15 -5.47
N ASN A 171 -11.02 9.96 -4.17
CA ASN A 171 -10.65 10.88 -3.12
C ASN A 171 -10.18 10.15 -1.85
N ARG A 172 -8.97 9.59 -1.92
CA ARG A 172 -8.28 8.99 -0.76
C ARG A 172 -9.01 7.82 -0.10
N GLU A 173 -9.99 7.20 -0.76
CA GLU A 173 -10.55 5.92 -0.33
C GLU A 173 -9.54 4.78 -0.50
N LYS A 174 -9.82 3.63 0.11
CA LYS A 174 -9.01 2.42 -0.04
C LYS A 174 -9.00 1.92 -1.49
N ARG A 175 -7.80 1.60 -2.01
CA ARG A 175 -7.62 1.12 -3.40
C ARG A 175 -8.45 -0.11 -3.75
N TRP A 176 -8.64 -1.03 -2.80
CA TRP A 176 -9.48 -2.24 -3.00
C TRP A 176 -10.99 -1.97 -2.88
N GLU A 177 -11.40 -0.72 -2.61
CA GLU A 177 -12.82 -0.30 -2.53
C GLU A 177 -13.19 0.69 -3.64
N ALA A 178 -12.19 1.21 -4.37
CA ALA A 178 -12.39 1.93 -5.61
C ALA A 178 -13.11 1.06 -6.67
N HIS A 179 -13.67 1.69 -7.69
CA HIS A 179 -14.32 0.97 -8.79
C HIS A 179 -13.29 0.02 -9.47
N PRO A 180 -13.60 -1.27 -9.73
CA PRO A 180 -12.62 -2.24 -10.25
C PRO A 180 -12.01 -1.88 -11.63
N GLN A 181 -12.71 -1.05 -12.40
CA GLN A 181 -12.22 -0.53 -13.69
C GLN A 181 -11.42 0.77 -13.54
N SER A 182 -11.32 1.34 -12.33
CA SER A 182 -10.46 2.49 -12.06
C SER A 182 -8.98 2.09 -12.17
N PRO A 183 -8.12 2.92 -12.79
CA PRO A 183 -6.68 2.70 -12.77
C PRO A 183 -6.10 2.76 -11.34
N GLN A 184 -6.83 3.35 -10.39
CA GLN A 184 -6.43 3.43 -8.98
C GLN A 184 -6.76 2.15 -8.19
N PHE A 185 -7.58 1.25 -8.73
CA PHE A 185 -7.95 0.00 -8.07
C PHE A 185 -6.74 -0.93 -7.96
N ALA A 186 -6.60 -1.54 -6.79
CA ALA A 186 -5.60 -2.56 -6.52
C ALA A 186 -6.17 -3.59 -5.56
N LEU A 187 -5.78 -4.86 -5.71
CA LEU A 187 -6.11 -5.88 -4.72
C LEU A 187 -5.36 -5.60 -3.43
N ARG A 188 -5.90 -6.04 -2.30
CA ARG A 188 -5.28 -5.74 -1.00
C ARG A 188 -3.87 -6.35 -0.90
N ARG A 189 -3.66 -7.54 -1.45
CA ARG A 189 -2.32 -8.15 -1.54
C ARG A 189 -1.32 -7.35 -2.37
N ASP A 190 -1.78 -6.66 -3.41
CA ASP A 190 -0.93 -5.79 -4.22
C ASP A 190 -0.50 -4.57 -3.41
N CYS A 191 -1.42 -3.99 -2.64
CA CYS A 191 -1.15 -2.89 -1.73
C CYS A 191 -0.13 -3.27 -0.63
N PHE A 192 -0.27 -4.46 -0.03
CA PHE A 192 0.72 -4.96 0.95
C PHE A 192 2.09 -5.20 0.32
N SER A 193 2.11 -5.72 -0.91
CA SER A 193 3.36 -5.92 -1.65
C SER A 193 4.04 -4.59 -2.00
N VAL A 194 3.26 -3.54 -2.27
CA VAL A 194 3.77 -2.18 -2.50
C VAL A 194 4.39 -1.59 -1.24
N GLU A 195 3.70 -1.71 -0.09
CA GLU A 195 4.27 -1.27 1.19
C GLU A 195 5.58 -2.00 1.51
N LEU A 196 5.59 -3.33 1.35
CA LEU A 196 6.79 -4.11 1.61
C LEU A 196 7.94 -3.72 0.69
N GLU A 197 7.69 -3.49 -0.60
CA GLU A 197 8.71 -3.02 -1.54
C GLU A 197 9.29 -1.67 -1.12
N LEU A 198 8.46 -0.73 -0.67
CA LEU A 198 8.93 0.58 -0.21
C LEU A 198 9.78 0.46 1.07
N ILE A 199 9.43 -0.45 1.96
CA ILE A 199 10.23 -0.74 3.16
C ILE A 199 11.54 -1.47 2.79
N ASP A 200 11.51 -2.39 1.84
CA ASP A 200 12.72 -3.06 1.34
C ASP A 200 13.65 -2.11 0.60
N GLN A 201 13.12 -1.07 -0.06
CA GLN A 201 13.93 0.02 -0.58
C GLN A 201 14.57 0.83 0.55
N LEU A 202 13.84 1.11 1.63
CA LEU A 202 14.34 1.86 2.79
C LEU A 202 15.57 1.20 3.41
N PHE A 203 15.57 -0.13 3.55
CA PHE A 203 16.72 -0.89 4.06
C PHE A 203 17.97 -0.81 3.18
N ARG A 204 17.81 -0.36 1.93
CA ARG A 204 18.89 -0.15 0.97
C ARG A 204 19.26 1.33 0.83
N PHE A 205 18.66 2.24 1.60
CA PHE A 205 19.14 3.63 1.62
C PHE A 205 20.55 3.66 2.20
N GLN A 206 21.38 4.58 1.69
CA GLN A 206 22.65 4.86 2.36
C GLN A 206 22.38 5.40 3.76
N ALA A 207 23.33 5.18 4.67
CA ALA A 207 23.22 5.53 6.09
C ALA A 207 22.01 4.91 6.84
N PHE A 208 21.35 3.88 6.29
CA PHE A 208 20.35 3.14 7.05
C PHE A 208 20.98 2.43 8.28
N PRO A 209 20.37 2.46 9.48
CA PRO A 209 20.98 1.94 10.70
C PRO A 209 21.40 0.47 10.59
N PRO A 210 22.72 0.15 10.64
CA PRO A 210 23.20 -1.22 10.43
C PRO A 210 22.77 -2.18 11.55
N GLY A 211 22.50 -1.66 12.75
CA GLY A 211 21.94 -2.45 13.86
C GLY A 211 20.58 -3.06 13.52
N ILE A 212 19.69 -2.27 12.90
CA ILE A 212 18.36 -2.72 12.47
C ILE A 212 18.48 -3.76 11.36
N ILE A 213 19.37 -3.56 10.39
CA ILE A 213 19.64 -4.54 9.32
C ILE A 213 20.05 -5.89 9.91
N ARG A 214 21.02 -5.91 10.84
CA ARG A 214 21.46 -7.15 11.50
C ARG A 214 20.32 -7.85 12.24
N TYR A 215 19.50 -7.09 12.95
CA TYR A 215 18.33 -7.64 13.64
C TYR A 215 17.35 -8.29 12.66
N LEU A 216 16.98 -7.58 11.60
CA LEU A 216 16.06 -8.09 10.57
C LEU A 216 16.62 -9.32 9.85
N GLN A 217 17.92 -9.37 9.59
CA GLN A 217 18.59 -10.56 9.04
C GLN A 217 18.47 -11.75 9.99
N THR A 218 18.78 -11.54 11.27
CA THR A 218 18.70 -12.59 12.30
C THR A 218 17.28 -13.12 12.47
N ALA A 219 16.30 -12.24 12.35
CA ALA A 219 14.89 -12.59 12.42
C ALA A 219 14.32 -13.18 11.12
N ALA A 220 15.13 -13.38 10.07
CA ALA A 220 14.69 -13.78 8.73
C ALA A 220 13.60 -12.86 8.12
N LEU A 221 13.65 -11.58 8.48
CA LEU A 221 12.73 -10.54 8.01
C LEU A 221 13.35 -9.65 6.93
N LEU A 222 14.67 -9.63 6.77
CA LEU A 222 15.31 -8.91 5.66
C LEU A 222 15.10 -9.67 4.35
N GLY A 223 14.76 -8.95 3.28
CA GLY A 223 14.74 -9.49 1.93
C GLY A 223 16.17 -9.69 1.39
N GLU A 224 16.28 -9.92 0.09
CA GLU A 224 17.59 -10.05 -0.57
C GLU A 224 18.41 -8.77 -0.36
N PRO A 225 19.63 -8.86 0.22
CA PRO A 225 20.50 -7.71 0.36
C PRO A 225 20.86 -7.17 -1.02
N GLY A 226 20.48 -5.92 -1.28
CA GLY A 226 20.63 -5.29 -2.59
C GLY A 226 21.70 -4.21 -2.61
N LYS A 227 21.92 -3.68 -3.82
CA LYS A 227 22.65 -2.42 -4.00
C LYS A 227 21.89 -1.26 -3.35
N VAL A 228 22.61 -0.19 -3.04
CA VAL A 228 22.04 1.07 -2.57
C VAL A 228 20.86 1.49 -3.46
N ALA A 229 19.72 1.79 -2.84
CA ALA A 229 18.54 2.27 -3.53
C ALA A 229 18.82 3.64 -4.13
N ARG A 230 18.34 3.85 -5.35
CA ARG A 230 18.54 5.09 -6.11
C ARG A 230 17.22 5.62 -6.60
N CYS A 231 17.11 6.94 -6.68
CA CYS A 231 15.99 7.59 -7.36
C CYS A 231 15.93 7.05 -8.80
N PRO A 232 14.78 6.54 -9.28
CA PRO A 232 14.71 5.95 -10.62
C PRO A 232 14.93 6.98 -11.74
N VAL A 233 14.70 8.26 -11.44
CA VAL A 233 14.77 9.40 -12.38
C VAL A 233 16.17 10.03 -12.39
N THR A 234 16.65 10.51 -11.23
CA THR A 234 17.95 11.21 -11.13
C THR A 234 19.13 10.26 -10.97
N LEU A 235 18.87 9.01 -10.58
CA LEU A 235 19.88 8.00 -10.23
C LEU A 235 20.71 8.33 -8.98
N ASP A 236 20.37 9.39 -8.25
CA ASP A 236 21.01 9.73 -6.98
C ASP A 236 20.77 8.62 -5.94
N PRO A 237 21.77 8.29 -5.10
CA PRO A 237 21.55 7.42 -3.96
C PRO A 237 20.54 8.05 -2.99
N LEU A 238 19.65 7.23 -2.47
CA LEU A 238 18.67 7.64 -1.46
C LEU A 238 19.29 7.48 -0.07
N ASP A 239 19.13 8.49 0.76
CA ASP A 239 19.76 8.65 2.08
C ASP A 239 18.74 8.60 3.21
N PHE A 240 18.97 7.71 4.18
CA PHE A 240 18.08 7.51 5.31
C PHE A 240 18.15 8.66 6.31
N GLU A 241 19.31 9.28 6.55
CA GLU A 241 19.43 10.39 7.49
C GLU A 241 18.63 11.61 7.00
N LEU A 242 18.64 11.88 5.69
CA LEU A 242 17.80 12.93 5.10
C LEU A 242 16.31 12.64 5.28
N LEU A 243 15.89 11.38 5.11
CA LEU A 243 14.49 10.99 5.33
C LEU A 243 14.12 11.08 6.82
N ALA A 244 15.02 10.68 7.71
CA ALA A 244 14.80 10.70 9.14
C ALA A 244 14.71 12.14 9.69
N GLN A 245 15.56 13.04 9.18
CA GLN A 245 15.49 14.46 9.50
C GLN A 245 14.18 15.08 9.02
N GLU A 246 13.72 14.74 7.81
CA GLU A 246 12.41 15.20 7.30
C GLU A 246 11.24 14.71 8.17
N ALA A 247 11.30 13.46 8.63
CA ALA A 247 10.26 12.90 9.50
C ALA A 247 10.24 13.60 10.88
N ALA A 248 11.41 13.91 11.44
CA ALA A 248 11.54 14.58 12.73
C ALA A 248 11.21 16.08 12.70
N ASP A 249 11.52 16.77 11.59
CA ASP A 249 11.26 18.20 11.40
C ASP A 249 10.58 18.50 10.04
N PRO A 250 9.28 18.17 9.92
CA PRO A 250 8.56 18.28 8.66
C PRO A 250 8.30 19.74 8.29
N THR A 251 8.86 20.18 7.16
CA THR A 251 8.49 21.47 6.56
C THR A 251 7.27 21.31 5.67
N HIS A 252 6.18 22.01 6.00
CA HIS A 252 4.95 21.95 5.21
C HIS A 252 5.19 22.27 3.71
N GLY A 253 4.70 21.40 2.83
CA GLY A 253 4.83 21.57 1.38
C GLY A 253 6.20 21.19 0.79
N LYS A 254 7.15 20.73 1.59
CA LYS A 254 8.46 20.24 1.14
C LYS A 254 8.68 18.80 1.57
N ALA A 255 9.21 17.99 0.66
CA ALA A 255 9.69 16.65 0.96
C ALA A 255 10.90 16.36 0.09
N ALA A 256 12.01 15.97 0.71
CA ALA A 256 13.22 15.47 0.07
C ALA A 256 12.92 14.19 -0.73
N TYR A 257 12.04 13.33 -0.20
CA TYR A 257 11.61 12.11 -0.88
C TYR A 257 10.09 12.03 -1.02
N GLN A 258 9.65 11.55 -2.17
CA GLN A 258 8.27 11.21 -2.45
C GLN A 258 8.15 9.73 -2.76
N VAL A 259 6.97 9.16 -2.55
CA VAL A 259 6.64 7.82 -3.02
C VAL A 259 5.73 7.97 -4.23
N GLY A 260 6.16 7.43 -5.37
CA GLY A 260 5.50 7.64 -6.65
C GLY A 260 5.56 6.42 -7.56
N HIS A 261 4.70 6.44 -8.59
CA HIS A 261 4.68 5.40 -9.62
C HIS A 261 5.72 5.69 -10.70
N MET A 262 6.49 4.68 -11.10
CA MET A 262 7.48 4.82 -12.18
C MET A 262 6.80 4.99 -13.55
N ASN A 263 5.65 4.35 -13.74
CA ASN A 263 4.74 4.53 -14.85
C ASN A 263 3.39 5.01 -14.28
N PRO A 264 2.96 6.25 -14.57
CA PRO A 264 1.73 6.80 -14.02
C PRO A 264 0.51 5.92 -14.32
N LEU A 265 -0.35 5.71 -13.32
CA LEU A 265 -1.45 4.76 -13.42
C LEU A 265 -2.45 5.04 -14.56
N LYS A 266 -2.54 6.30 -14.99
CA LYS A 266 -3.43 6.75 -16.07
C LYS A 266 -2.78 6.76 -17.45
N ALA A 267 -1.49 6.46 -17.56
CA ALA A 267 -0.74 6.53 -18.81
C ALA A 267 -0.99 5.32 -19.73
N GLY A 268 -1.59 4.24 -19.21
CA GLY A 268 -1.94 3.07 -20.01
C GLY A 268 -2.75 2.02 -19.25
N ALA A 269 -3.13 0.95 -19.94
CA ALA A 269 -3.93 -0.16 -19.38
C ALA A 269 -3.12 -1.44 -19.11
N GLY A 270 -1.84 -1.45 -19.53
CA GLY A 270 -0.89 -2.55 -19.35
C GLY A 270 -0.63 -2.87 -17.87
N ALA A 271 -0.01 -4.04 -17.63
CA ALA A 271 0.30 -4.48 -16.27
C ALA A 271 1.27 -3.52 -15.57
N GLU A 272 2.22 -2.96 -16.33
CA GLU A 272 3.25 -2.00 -15.92
C GLU A 272 2.71 -0.66 -15.43
N PHE A 273 1.45 -0.34 -15.72
CA PHE A 273 0.75 0.87 -15.25
C PHE A 273 -0.13 0.60 -14.04
N ARG A 274 -0.18 -0.62 -13.51
CA ARG A 274 -1.01 -0.92 -12.34
C ARG A 274 -0.30 -0.55 -11.06
N HIS A 275 -1.07 -0.49 -9.98
CA HIS A 275 -0.53 -0.32 -8.64
C HIS A 275 0.00 -1.67 -8.13
N HIS A 276 1.31 -1.91 -8.29
CA HIS A 276 1.99 -3.11 -7.82
C HIS A 276 3.46 -2.81 -7.48
N ARG A 277 4.13 -3.75 -6.79
CA ARG A 277 5.51 -3.58 -6.30
C ARG A 277 6.52 -3.10 -7.36
N ALA A 278 6.50 -3.68 -8.55
CA ALA A 278 7.42 -3.31 -9.62
C ALA A 278 7.14 -1.95 -10.30
N ASN A 279 6.08 -1.22 -9.90
CA ASN A 279 5.76 0.10 -10.43
C ASN A 279 5.75 1.19 -9.34
N ILE A 280 6.38 0.96 -8.19
CA ILE A 280 6.47 1.93 -7.09
C ILE A 280 7.93 2.16 -6.68
N SER A 281 8.28 3.39 -6.32
CA SER A 281 9.60 3.67 -5.76
C SER A 281 9.60 4.94 -4.91
N TRP A 282 10.63 5.07 -4.09
CA TRP A 282 11.07 6.34 -3.53
C TRP A 282 11.75 7.19 -4.60
N ILE A 283 11.37 8.46 -4.69
CA ILE A 283 11.80 9.40 -5.72
C ILE A 283 12.25 10.68 -5.02
N THR A 284 13.40 11.23 -5.40
CA THR A 284 13.85 12.54 -4.89
C THR A 284 12.88 13.65 -5.28
N ALA A 285 12.91 14.77 -4.56
CA ALA A 285 12.13 15.96 -4.88
C ALA A 285 12.29 16.39 -6.35
N ASP A 286 13.54 16.43 -6.82
CA ASP A 286 13.86 16.79 -8.20
C ASP A 286 13.45 15.70 -9.18
N GLY A 287 13.65 14.42 -8.84
CA GLY A 287 13.17 13.31 -9.66
C GLY A 287 11.66 13.37 -9.89
N ASN A 288 10.89 13.67 -8.85
CA ASN A 288 9.44 13.80 -8.97
C ASN A 288 9.04 15.02 -9.82
N ARG A 289 9.74 16.16 -9.66
CA ARG A 289 9.50 17.36 -10.47
C ARG A 289 9.81 17.12 -11.96
N ILE A 290 10.91 16.43 -12.24
CA ILE A 290 11.36 16.08 -13.59
C ILE A 290 10.39 15.10 -14.26
N GLN A 291 9.99 14.04 -13.55
CA GLN A 291 9.10 13.02 -14.11
C GLN A 291 7.72 13.58 -14.44
N GLY A 292 7.10 14.32 -13.51
CA GLY A 292 5.76 14.86 -13.70
C GLY A 292 4.73 13.78 -14.05
N HIS A 293 4.21 13.83 -15.28
CA HIS A 293 3.21 12.89 -15.80
C HIS A 293 3.79 11.85 -16.77
N LEU A 294 5.10 11.86 -17.00
CA LEU A 294 5.76 10.96 -17.93
C LEU A 294 5.98 9.58 -17.30
N THR A 295 6.02 8.56 -18.14
CA THR A 295 6.60 7.27 -17.76
C THR A 295 8.10 7.41 -17.52
N LEU A 296 8.69 6.44 -16.83
CA LEU A 296 10.12 6.42 -16.60
C LEU A 296 10.92 6.33 -17.92
N LYS A 297 10.38 5.62 -18.92
CA LYS A 297 10.98 5.53 -20.25
C LYS A 297 11.01 6.88 -20.96
N GLU A 298 9.87 7.57 -20.99
CA GLU A 298 9.76 8.91 -21.60
C GLU A 298 10.64 9.93 -20.87
N THR A 299 10.68 9.87 -19.54
CA THR A 299 11.53 10.75 -18.72
C THR A 299 13.00 10.57 -19.09
N ARG A 300 13.49 9.32 -19.20
CA ARG A 300 14.87 9.04 -19.59
C ARG A 300 15.18 9.51 -21.00
N GLN A 301 14.26 9.28 -21.94
CA GLN A 301 14.42 9.77 -23.32
C GLN A 301 14.49 11.30 -23.37
N LEU A 302 13.67 11.98 -22.58
CA LEU A 302 13.69 13.44 -22.47
C LEU A 302 15.04 13.94 -21.91
N LEU A 303 15.53 13.33 -20.83
CA LEU A 303 16.82 13.71 -20.21
C LEU A 303 17.99 13.50 -21.18
N LEU A 304 18.04 12.38 -21.90
CA LEU A 304 19.08 12.11 -22.90
C LEU A 304 19.04 13.13 -24.04
N ARG A 305 17.84 13.48 -24.51
CA ARG A 305 17.68 14.51 -25.54
C ARG A 305 18.13 15.88 -25.05
N ILE A 306 17.76 16.26 -23.83
CA ILE A 306 18.20 17.53 -23.22
C ILE A 306 19.72 17.58 -23.10
N SER A 307 20.35 16.52 -22.58
CA SER A 307 21.81 16.42 -22.47
C SER A 307 22.50 16.59 -23.83
N ALA A 308 22.03 15.89 -24.87
CA ALA A 308 22.61 15.97 -26.21
C ALA A 308 22.52 17.39 -26.79
N ASN A 309 21.42 18.12 -26.53
CA ASN A 309 21.27 19.49 -26.97
C ASN A 309 22.26 20.43 -26.26
N TYR A 310 22.42 20.31 -24.95
CA TYR A 310 23.40 21.10 -24.19
C TYR A 310 24.83 20.82 -24.68
N ASP A 311 25.19 19.55 -24.88
CA ASP A 311 26.51 19.17 -25.37
C ASP A 311 26.79 19.75 -26.77
N ALA A 312 25.80 19.77 -27.66
CA ALA A 312 25.92 20.34 -29.00
C ALA A 312 26.15 21.87 -28.94
N LEU A 313 25.35 22.58 -28.15
CA LEU A 313 25.44 24.04 -28.01
C LEU A 313 26.74 24.49 -27.32
N LEU A 314 27.20 23.75 -26.30
CA LEU A 314 28.49 24.00 -25.65
C LEU A 314 29.65 23.81 -26.63
N LYS A 315 29.63 22.76 -27.46
CA LYS A 315 30.65 22.51 -28.49
C LYS A 315 30.63 23.57 -29.60
N ALA A 316 29.46 24.10 -29.93
CA ALA A 316 29.31 25.18 -30.90
C ALA A 316 29.70 26.57 -30.34
N GLY A 317 29.89 26.68 -29.02
CA GLY A 317 30.16 27.96 -28.35
C GLY A 317 28.94 28.89 -28.27
N GLU A 318 27.73 28.36 -28.49
CA GLU A 318 26.48 29.12 -28.45
C GLU A 318 26.02 29.43 -27.02
N ILE A 319 26.45 28.60 -26.06
CA ILE A 319 26.22 28.81 -24.62
C ILE A 319 27.52 28.55 -23.85
N SER A 320 27.64 29.13 -22.66
CA SER A 320 28.76 28.89 -21.74
C SER A 320 28.44 27.79 -20.73
N PRO A 321 29.43 26.99 -20.29
CA PRO A 321 29.25 26.08 -19.18
C PRO A 321 28.86 26.86 -17.91
N PRO A 322 28.04 26.27 -17.02
CA PRO A 322 27.60 26.89 -15.78
C PRO A 322 28.74 27.18 -14.81
#